data_AF-A0A5N6K350-F1
#
_entry.id   AF-A0A5N6K350-F1
#
_cell.length_a   1.000
_cell.length_b   1.000
_cell.length_c   1.000
_cell.angle_alpha   90.00
_cell.angle_beta   90.00
_cell.angle_gamma   90.00
#
_symmetry.space_group_name_H-M   'P 1'
#
loop_
_entity.id
_entity.type
_entity.pdbx_description
1 polymer ?
#
loop_
_entity_poly.entity_id
_entity_poly.type
_entity_poly.pdbx_seq_one_letter_code
_entity_poly.pdbx_strand_id
1 'polypeptide(L)'
;MESPSKIKRRSTRIIEASSTTTKTTTRRSPFLPTPFEAILLSIYPATLLLGSIFSVLSPDVRASEYNPVLQSHPPSTAPSYFAKKSNIFNQWFVKKGWAWISASYFFFLLTHPSTGPPGVFTLTPRRLRGFLRYVVVTTWWVFVTQWFFGPAIIDRGFIITGGQCELVDAAEKGKVDMDNTRQFVTGVACKAVGGKWKGGHDISGHVFLLVLGSMFLFQEVLHVVLRSSGMKEERTIVMEDGAIKSAEVEAPPQNEAEGLTQDGWLSLSVKIVLGVAGLSLFMLTMTAIYFHTWFEKLTGLIVAFGGVFVVFWLPRLNPTVRMVLGMPGI
;
A
#
# COMPACT_ATOMS: atom_id res chain seq x y z
N MET A 1 4.34 -93.35 -12.70
CA MET A 1 5.79 -93.10 -12.91
C MET A 1 5.93 -91.63 -13.26
N GLU A 2 6.06 -90.78 -12.25
CA GLU A 2 6.21 -89.33 -12.41
C GLU A 2 7.69 -88.94 -12.60
N SER A 3 7.89 -87.94 -13.46
CA SER A 3 9.16 -87.44 -14.01
C SER A 3 9.70 -86.25 -13.19
N PRO A 4 11.02 -85.98 -13.16
CA PRO A 4 11.64 -85.12 -12.16
C PRO A 4 11.73 -83.62 -12.51
N SER A 5 11.63 -82.82 -11.44
CA SER A 5 12.17 -81.49 -11.14
C SER A 5 12.70 -80.56 -12.27
N LYS A 6 12.16 -79.34 -12.35
CA LYS A 6 12.84 -78.15 -12.88
C LYS A 6 13.01 -77.09 -11.80
N ILE A 7 14.25 -76.90 -11.36
CA ILE A 7 14.68 -75.78 -10.49
C ILE A 7 14.76 -74.51 -11.33
N LYS A 8 13.97 -73.48 -10.99
CA LYS A 8 14.03 -72.15 -11.62
C LYS A 8 14.88 -71.21 -10.76
N ARG A 9 16.07 -70.84 -11.25
CA ARG A 9 16.96 -69.83 -10.64
C ARG A 9 16.27 -68.47 -10.57
N ARG A 10 16.22 -67.87 -9.38
CA ARG A 10 15.67 -66.53 -9.13
C ARG A 10 16.76 -65.49 -9.43
N SER A 11 16.57 -64.69 -10.47
CA SER A 11 17.46 -63.57 -10.82
C SER A 11 17.26 -62.41 -9.85
N THR A 12 18.34 -61.96 -9.21
CA THR A 12 18.37 -60.80 -8.32
C THR A 12 18.32 -59.53 -9.16
N ARG A 13 17.17 -58.86 -9.18
CA ARG A 13 17.01 -57.56 -9.84
C ARG A 13 17.64 -56.49 -8.95
N ILE A 14 18.79 -55.96 -9.37
CA ILE A 14 19.39 -54.76 -8.77
C ILE A 14 18.42 -53.61 -9.04
N ILE A 15 17.86 -53.03 -7.98
CA ILE A 15 17.06 -51.80 -8.08
C ILE A 15 18.06 -50.66 -8.09
N GLU A 16 18.36 -50.13 -9.28
CA GLU A 16 19.05 -48.85 -9.40
C GLU A 16 18.17 -47.76 -8.78
N ALA A 17 18.65 -47.19 -7.67
CA ALA A 17 18.04 -46.01 -7.08
C ALA A 17 18.21 -44.85 -8.07
N SER A 18 17.12 -44.46 -8.72
CA SER A 18 17.05 -43.24 -9.51
C SER A 18 17.34 -42.05 -8.60
N SER A 19 18.55 -41.50 -8.70
CA SER A 19 18.93 -40.25 -8.05
C SER A 19 18.18 -39.12 -8.75
N THR A 20 17.01 -38.77 -8.23
CA THR A 20 16.33 -37.53 -8.60
C THR A 20 17.19 -36.37 -8.13
N THR A 21 18.04 -35.85 -9.02
CA THR A 21 18.79 -34.62 -8.82
C THR A 21 17.78 -33.50 -8.60
N THR A 22 17.53 -33.17 -7.34
CA THR A 22 16.70 -32.05 -6.94
C THR A 22 17.44 -30.81 -7.40
N LYS A 23 16.98 -30.18 -8.49
CA LYS A 23 17.44 -28.85 -8.87
C LYS A 23 17.20 -27.94 -7.67
N THR A 24 18.25 -27.59 -6.95
CA THR A 24 18.23 -26.54 -5.94
C THR A 24 17.91 -25.25 -6.68
N THR A 25 16.64 -24.87 -6.70
CA THR A 25 16.22 -23.56 -7.16
C THR A 25 16.94 -22.53 -6.30
N THR A 26 17.66 -21.61 -6.94
CA THR A 26 18.29 -20.49 -6.27
C THR A 26 17.21 -19.75 -5.49
N ARG A 27 17.29 -19.80 -4.15
CA ARG A 27 16.30 -19.19 -3.27
C ARG A 27 16.31 -17.68 -3.49
N ARG A 28 15.13 -17.09 -3.67
CA ARG A 28 15.01 -15.64 -3.83
C ARG A 28 15.40 -14.92 -2.54
N SER A 29 16.01 -13.74 -2.71
CA SER A 29 16.36 -12.86 -1.61
C SER A 29 15.11 -12.38 -0.87
N PRO A 30 15.10 -12.38 0.48
CA PRO A 30 13.97 -11.87 1.28
C PRO A 30 13.80 -10.35 1.16
N PHE A 31 14.82 -9.65 0.62
CA PHE A 31 14.77 -8.21 0.34
C PHE A 31 14.03 -7.88 -0.95
N LEU A 32 13.93 -8.83 -1.88
CA LEU A 32 13.32 -8.59 -3.18
C LEU A 32 11.82 -8.91 -3.13
N PRO A 33 10.99 -8.11 -3.81
CA PRO A 33 9.58 -8.43 -3.96
C PRO A 33 9.39 -9.73 -4.76
N THR A 34 8.33 -10.47 -4.49
CA THR A 34 7.85 -11.52 -5.41
C THR A 34 7.38 -10.90 -6.74
N PRO A 35 7.18 -11.66 -7.82
CA PRO A 35 6.77 -11.12 -9.11
C PRO A 35 5.44 -10.36 -9.02
N PHE A 36 4.47 -10.88 -8.26
CA PHE A 36 3.20 -10.20 -8.03
C PHE A 36 3.35 -8.93 -7.20
N GLU A 37 4.20 -8.96 -6.16
CA GLU A 37 4.50 -7.76 -5.39
C GLU A 37 5.25 -6.72 -6.22
N ALA A 38 6.14 -7.15 -7.11
CA ALA A 38 6.86 -6.29 -8.04
C ALA A 38 5.88 -5.64 -9.02
N ILE A 39 4.92 -6.41 -9.56
CA ILE A 39 3.84 -5.87 -10.38
C ILE A 39 3.05 -4.82 -9.59
N LEU A 40 2.57 -5.15 -8.38
CA LEU A 40 1.84 -4.21 -7.53
C LEU A 40 2.65 -2.94 -7.22
N LEU A 41 3.91 -3.07 -6.83
CA LEU A 41 4.81 -1.94 -6.57
C LEU A 41 5.00 -1.09 -7.82
N SER A 42 5.11 -1.70 -9.01
CA SER A 42 5.36 -1.01 -10.27
C SER A 42 4.16 -0.25 -10.81
N ILE A 43 2.93 -0.65 -10.47
CA ILE A 43 1.70 0.03 -10.90
C ILE A 43 1.71 1.50 -10.48
N TYR A 44 2.13 1.81 -9.24
CA TYR A 44 2.11 3.18 -8.72
C TYR A 44 3.04 4.16 -9.47
N PRO A 45 4.36 3.93 -9.59
CA PRO A 45 5.23 4.81 -10.37
C PRO A 45 4.83 4.84 -11.84
N ALA A 46 4.36 3.72 -12.42
CA ALA A 46 3.85 3.71 -13.79
C ALA A 46 2.63 4.62 -13.95
N THR A 47 1.64 4.54 -13.06
CA THR A 47 0.45 5.41 -13.06
C THR A 47 0.84 6.88 -12.94
N LEU A 48 1.76 7.22 -12.02
CA LEU A 48 2.22 8.60 -11.86
C LEU A 48 2.95 9.12 -13.10
N LEU A 49 3.81 8.30 -13.69
CA LEU A 49 4.57 8.65 -14.90
C LEU A 49 3.63 8.84 -16.10
N LEU A 50 2.76 7.86 -16.37
CA LEU A 50 1.81 7.91 -17.49
C LEU A 50 0.83 9.08 -17.35
N GLY A 51 0.31 9.33 -16.15
CA GLY A 51 -0.56 10.47 -15.90
C GLY A 51 0.16 11.81 -16.09
N SER A 52 1.43 11.90 -15.69
CA SER A 52 2.24 13.11 -15.87
C SER A 52 2.61 13.34 -17.35
N ILE A 53 2.91 12.28 -18.10
CA ILE A 53 3.10 12.36 -19.55
C ILE A 53 1.81 12.85 -20.21
N PHE A 54 0.66 12.28 -19.84
CA PHE A 54 -0.64 12.71 -20.37
C PHE A 54 -0.92 14.19 -20.07
N SER A 55 -0.61 14.66 -18.86
CA SER A 55 -0.75 16.07 -18.45
C SER A 55 0.04 17.03 -19.36
N VAL A 56 1.25 16.63 -19.76
CA VAL A 56 2.12 17.42 -20.66
C VAL A 56 1.70 17.32 -22.13
N LEU A 57 1.16 16.17 -22.56
CA LEU A 57 0.76 15.98 -23.95
C LEU A 57 -0.63 16.55 -24.26
N SER A 58 -1.53 16.62 -23.27
CA SER A 58 -2.90 17.09 -23.45
C SER A 58 -2.95 18.63 -23.63
N PRO A 59 -3.45 19.14 -24.78
CA PRO A 59 -3.60 20.57 -25.00
C PRO A 59 -4.54 21.23 -23.98
N ASP A 60 -5.64 20.55 -23.63
CA ASP A 60 -6.66 21.07 -22.71
C ASP A 60 -6.09 21.28 -21.30
N VAL A 61 -5.29 20.33 -20.82
CA VAL A 61 -4.65 20.43 -19.50
C VAL A 61 -3.62 21.55 -19.48
N ARG A 62 -2.83 21.68 -20.55
CA ARG A 62 -1.83 22.76 -20.67
C ARG A 62 -2.43 24.14 -20.81
N ALA A 63 -3.56 24.27 -21.48
CA ALA A 63 -4.26 25.54 -21.67
C ALA A 63 -4.94 26.01 -20.37
N SER A 64 -5.27 25.09 -19.47
CA SER A 64 -5.89 25.43 -18.19
C SER A 64 -4.88 26.00 -17.19
N GLU A 65 -5.25 27.11 -16.54
CA GLU A 65 -4.42 27.71 -15.50
C GLU A 65 -4.31 26.77 -14.29
N TYR A 66 -3.07 26.50 -13.85
CA TYR A 66 -2.79 25.72 -12.65
C TYR A 66 -2.33 26.65 -11.54
N ASN A 67 -3.03 26.65 -10.40
CA ASN A 67 -2.61 27.43 -9.23
C ASN A 67 -1.76 26.55 -8.30
N PRO A 68 -0.44 26.80 -8.18
CA PRO A 68 0.46 26.00 -7.36
C PRO A 68 0.22 26.17 -5.85
N VAL A 69 -0.37 27.29 -5.41
CA VAL A 69 -0.66 27.54 -3.99
C VAL A 69 -1.89 26.77 -3.53
N LEU A 70 -2.93 26.71 -4.37
CA LEU A 70 -4.15 25.93 -4.10
C LEU A 70 -4.01 24.45 -4.51
N GLN A 71 -2.93 24.15 -5.24
CA GLN A 71 -2.63 22.88 -5.90
C GLN A 71 -3.79 22.37 -6.75
N SER A 72 -4.47 23.25 -7.48
CA SER A 72 -5.67 22.90 -8.27
C SER A 72 -5.96 23.90 -9.38
N HIS A 73 -6.72 23.46 -10.37
CA HIS A 73 -7.28 24.33 -11.42
C HIS A 73 -8.51 25.11 -10.91
N PRO A 74 -8.71 26.38 -11.33
CA PRO A 74 -9.93 27.12 -11.07
C PRO A 74 -11.17 26.38 -11.63
N PRO A 75 -12.32 26.37 -10.94
CA PRO A 75 -13.49 25.60 -11.38
C PRO A 75 -14.06 25.99 -12.75
N SER A 76 -13.88 27.26 -13.15
CA SER A 76 -14.35 27.82 -14.43
C SER A 76 -13.51 27.40 -15.62
N THR A 77 -12.20 27.20 -15.43
CA THR A 77 -11.22 26.88 -16.47
C THR A 77 -10.70 25.44 -16.37
N ALA A 78 -11.28 24.63 -15.48
CA ALA A 78 -10.85 23.25 -15.27
C ALA A 78 -11.08 22.40 -16.54
N PRO A 79 -10.06 21.66 -17.01
CA PRO A 79 -10.10 20.93 -18.29
C PRO A 79 -11.05 19.72 -18.27
N SER A 80 -11.42 19.23 -17.08
CA SER A 80 -12.36 18.12 -16.94
C SER A 80 -13.09 18.16 -15.61
N TYR A 81 -14.12 17.33 -15.47
CA TYR A 81 -14.81 17.12 -14.18
C TYR A 81 -13.84 16.69 -13.07
N PHE A 82 -12.91 15.78 -13.37
CA PHE A 82 -11.96 15.24 -12.39
C PHE A 82 -10.87 16.25 -11.98
N ALA A 83 -10.59 17.25 -12.82
CA ALA A 83 -9.70 18.36 -12.48
C ALA A 83 -10.30 19.33 -11.44
N LYS A 84 -11.63 19.31 -11.26
CA LYS A 84 -12.31 20.16 -10.27
C LYS A 84 -12.11 19.59 -8.88
N LYS A 85 -11.57 20.39 -7.95
CA LYS A 85 -11.43 20.02 -6.53
C LYS A 85 -12.78 19.69 -5.87
N SER A 86 -13.87 20.24 -6.39
CA SER A 86 -15.25 20.01 -5.91
C SER A 86 -15.89 18.72 -6.43
N ASN A 87 -15.22 17.93 -7.27
CA ASN A 87 -15.79 16.70 -7.79
C ASN A 87 -16.14 15.70 -6.66
N ILE A 88 -17.17 14.88 -6.89
CA ILE A 88 -17.75 14.01 -5.85
C ILE A 88 -16.73 13.01 -5.31
N PHE A 89 -15.88 12.45 -6.18
CA PHE A 89 -14.85 11.51 -5.78
C PHE A 89 -13.81 12.17 -4.88
N ASN A 90 -13.40 13.41 -5.18
CA ASN A 90 -12.47 14.11 -4.31
C ASN A 90 -13.10 14.44 -2.95
N GLN A 91 -14.35 14.91 -2.93
CA GLN A 91 -15.01 15.32 -1.69
C GLN A 91 -15.37 14.14 -0.77
N TRP A 92 -15.84 13.02 -1.34
CA TRP A 92 -16.35 11.90 -0.58
C TRP A 92 -15.40 10.71 -0.50
N PHE A 93 -14.63 10.45 -1.55
CA PHE A 93 -13.70 9.32 -1.56
C PHE A 93 -12.32 9.74 -1.08
N VAL A 94 -11.62 10.66 -1.78
CA VAL A 94 -10.21 10.94 -1.49
C VAL A 94 -10.04 11.68 -0.16
N LYS A 95 -10.81 12.73 0.10
CA LYS A 95 -10.75 13.46 1.39
C LYS A 95 -11.09 12.59 2.61
N LYS A 96 -11.97 11.59 2.43
CA LYS A 96 -12.32 10.61 3.47
C LYS A 96 -11.63 9.27 3.21
N GLY A 97 -10.53 9.25 2.46
CA GLY A 97 -9.93 8.03 1.92
C GLY A 97 -9.57 7.04 3.01
N TRP A 98 -8.98 7.50 4.11
CA TRP A 98 -8.62 6.62 5.21
C TRP A 98 -9.83 5.90 5.83
N ALA A 99 -11.01 6.53 5.88
CA ALA A 99 -12.23 5.89 6.37
C ALA A 99 -12.66 4.73 5.46
N TRP A 100 -12.58 4.90 4.14
CA TRP A 100 -12.89 3.84 3.17
C TRP A 100 -11.88 2.69 3.21
N ILE A 101 -10.58 3.00 3.35
CA ILE A 101 -9.54 1.99 3.54
C ILE A 101 -9.81 1.19 4.82
N SER A 102 -10.09 1.88 5.93
CA SER A 102 -10.36 1.25 7.23
C SER A 102 -11.61 0.38 7.18
N ALA A 103 -12.73 0.91 6.68
CA ALA A 103 -13.99 0.20 6.62
C ALA A 103 -13.90 -1.07 5.76
N SER A 104 -13.28 -0.97 4.58
CA SER A 104 -13.09 -2.14 3.70
C SER A 104 -12.14 -3.17 4.31
N TYR A 105 -11.04 -2.73 4.93
CA TYR A 105 -10.11 -3.63 5.60
C TYR A 105 -10.74 -4.36 6.78
N PHE A 106 -11.40 -3.65 7.69
CA PHE A 106 -12.03 -4.28 8.86
C PHE A 106 -13.18 -5.19 8.45
N PHE A 107 -13.93 -4.85 7.40
CA PHE A 107 -14.91 -5.76 6.84
C PHE A 107 -14.25 -7.07 6.38
N PHE A 108 -13.12 -7.00 5.66
CA PHE A 108 -12.35 -8.20 5.30
C PHE A 108 -11.80 -8.96 6.52
N LEU A 109 -11.17 -8.27 7.46
CA LEU A 109 -10.56 -8.85 8.66
C LEU A 109 -11.57 -9.59 9.55
N LEU A 110 -12.83 -9.14 9.58
CA LEU A 110 -13.87 -9.69 10.45
C LEU A 110 -14.76 -10.72 9.75
N THR A 111 -14.88 -10.68 8.42
CA THR A 111 -15.79 -11.57 7.68
C THR A 111 -15.09 -12.66 6.89
N HIS A 112 -13.82 -12.49 6.52
CA HIS A 112 -13.14 -13.42 5.63
C HIS A 112 -12.61 -14.66 6.37
N PRO A 113 -12.91 -15.89 5.90
CA PRO A 113 -12.52 -17.12 6.58
C PRO A 113 -11.00 -17.34 6.68
N SER A 114 -10.19 -16.72 5.80
CA SER A 114 -8.72 -16.78 5.90
C SER A 114 -8.17 -16.13 7.18
N THR A 115 -8.93 -15.26 7.82
CA THR A 115 -8.51 -14.52 9.03
C THR A 115 -9.08 -15.12 10.32
N GLY A 116 -10.18 -15.86 10.24
CA GLY A 116 -10.86 -16.49 11.38
C GLY A 116 -12.30 -16.89 11.02
N PRO A 117 -13.06 -17.46 11.97
CA PRO A 117 -14.45 -17.87 11.74
C PRO A 117 -15.31 -16.70 11.22
N PRO A 118 -16.03 -16.87 10.08
CA PRO A 118 -16.77 -15.79 9.46
C PRO A 118 -17.97 -15.37 10.32
N GLY A 119 -18.23 -14.06 10.42
CA GLY A 119 -19.42 -13.52 11.08
C GLY A 119 -19.43 -13.60 12.61
N VAL A 120 -18.37 -14.11 13.24
CA VAL A 120 -18.21 -14.14 14.70
C VAL A 120 -17.07 -13.23 15.13
N PHE A 121 -17.31 -12.36 16.11
CA PHE A 121 -16.31 -11.46 16.69
C PHE A 121 -15.36 -12.19 17.67
N THR A 122 -14.63 -13.20 17.18
CA THR A 122 -13.57 -13.86 17.95
C THR A 122 -12.21 -13.23 17.65
N LEU A 123 -11.42 -13.04 18.71
CA LEU A 123 -10.02 -12.62 18.60
C LEU A 123 -9.16 -13.83 18.23
N THR A 124 -8.82 -13.96 16.95
CA THR A 124 -7.85 -14.95 16.48
C THR A 124 -6.45 -14.33 16.42
N PRO A 125 -5.36 -15.13 16.53
CA PRO A 125 -4.01 -14.60 16.35
C PRO A 125 -3.80 -13.89 15.01
N ARG A 126 -4.45 -14.38 13.94
CA ARG A 126 -4.40 -13.75 12.60
C ARG A 126 -5.10 -12.39 12.58
N ARG A 127 -6.27 -12.27 13.22
CA ARG A 127 -6.98 -10.99 13.36
C ARG A 127 -6.20 -9.99 14.19
N LEU A 128 -5.59 -10.43 15.29
CA LEU A 128 -4.75 -9.59 16.13
C LEU A 128 -3.53 -9.07 15.34
N ARG A 129 -2.81 -9.96 14.65
CA ARG A 129 -1.67 -9.57 13.80
C ARG A 129 -2.08 -8.62 12.67
N GLY A 130 -3.21 -8.88 12.01
CA GLY A 130 -3.77 -7.96 11.00
C GLY A 130 -4.12 -6.59 11.59
N PHE A 131 -4.77 -6.57 12.75
CA PHE A 131 -5.05 -5.33 13.48
C PHE A 131 -3.76 -4.58 13.83
N LEU A 132 -2.71 -5.26 14.30
CA LEU A 132 -1.42 -4.64 14.58
C LEU A 132 -0.79 -4.02 13.33
N ARG A 133 -0.83 -4.71 12.17
CA ARG A 133 -0.38 -4.13 10.89
C ARG A 133 -1.18 -2.88 10.52
N TYR A 134 -2.51 -2.90 10.73
CA TYR A 134 -3.36 -1.73 10.55
C TYR A 134 -2.98 -0.57 11.50
N VAL A 135 -2.67 -0.86 12.76
CA VAL A 135 -2.23 0.15 13.73
C VAL A 135 -0.91 0.78 13.28
N VAL A 136 0.06 -0.01 12.82
CA VAL A 136 1.35 0.50 12.34
C VAL A 136 1.17 1.38 11.10
N VAL A 137 0.38 0.94 10.10
CA VAL A 137 0.14 1.74 8.88
C VAL A 137 -0.65 3.02 9.20
N THR A 138 -1.60 2.96 10.14
CA THR A 138 -2.35 4.15 10.60
C THR A 138 -1.44 5.12 11.33
N THR A 139 -0.55 4.62 12.18
CA THR A 139 0.43 5.45 12.89
C THR A 139 1.35 6.16 11.90
N TRP A 140 1.82 5.44 10.86
CA TRP A 140 2.59 6.04 9.78
C TRP A 140 1.82 7.16 9.07
N TRP A 141 0.55 6.91 8.71
CA TRP A 141 -0.32 7.92 8.10
C TRP A 141 -0.52 9.15 8.99
N VAL A 142 -0.79 8.95 10.29
CA VAL A 142 -0.95 10.02 11.28
C VAL A 142 0.33 10.84 11.42
N PHE A 143 1.49 10.20 11.55
CA PHE A 143 2.78 10.88 11.66
C PHE A 143 3.09 11.72 10.43
N VAL A 144 2.81 11.18 9.25
CA VAL A 144 3.07 11.90 8.01
C VAL A 144 2.12 13.08 7.83
N THR A 145 0.83 12.91 8.09
CA THR A 145 -0.21 13.88 7.63
C THR A 145 -0.90 14.69 8.71
N GLN A 146 -0.97 14.21 9.95
CA GLN A 146 -1.77 14.82 11.01
C GLN A 146 -0.90 15.40 12.13
N TRP A 147 -0.04 14.56 12.73
CA TRP A 147 0.69 14.94 13.94
C TRP A 147 1.92 14.05 14.15
N PHE A 148 3.07 14.67 14.40
CA PHE A 148 4.31 13.96 14.75
C PHE A 148 5.05 14.71 15.85
N PHE A 149 4.66 14.55 17.12
CA PHE A 149 5.22 15.32 18.24
C PHE A 149 5.17 16.84 17.99
N GLY A 150 4.03 17.32 17.48
CA GLY A 150 3.85 18.67 16.95
C GLY A 150 3.33 18.64 15.50
N PRO A 151 3.76 19.57 14.63
CA PRO A 151 3.36 19.58 13.21
C PRO A 151 3.66 18.24 12.53
N ALA A 152 2.80 17.87 11.58
CA ALA A 152 2.99 16.67 10.77
C ALA A 152 4.32 16.71 10.01
N ILE A 153 4.86 15.55 9.62
CA ILE A 153 6.13 15.48 8.89
C ILE A 153 6.06 16.29 7.59
N ILE A 154 4.90 16.33 6.92
CA ILE A 154 4.70 17.14 5.71
C ILE A 154 4.86 18.64 6.01
N ASP A 155 4.21 19.16 7.06
CA ASP A 155 4.32 20.57 7.45
C ASP A 155 5.77 20.94 7.83
N ARG A 156 6.47 20.06 8.56
CA ARG A 156 7.89 20.25 8.90
C ARG A 156 8.77 20.27 7.66
N GLY A 157 8.57 19.31 6.76
CA GLY A 157 9.30 19.23 5.50
C GLY A 157 9.11 20.48 4.65
N PHE A 158 7.88 21.02 4.60
CA PHE A 158 7.58 22.25 3.89
C PHE A 158 8.35 23.45 4.45
N ILE A 159 8.38 23.62 5.77
CA ILE A 159 9.11 24.74 6.41
C ILE A 159 10.63 24.59 6.21
N ILE A 160 11.17 23.39 6.43
CA ILE A 160 12.61 23.10 6.29
C ILE A 160 13.10 23.38 4.86
N THR A 161 12.24 23.18 3.86
CA THR A 161 12.56 23.43 2.45
C THR A 161 12.36 24.89 2.04
N GLY A 162 12.14 25.80 2.98
CA GLY A 162 12.02 27.25 2.75
C GLY A 162 10.59 27.78 2.74
N GLY A 163 9.61 26.96 3.13
CA GLY A 163 8.21 27.33 3.14
C GLY A 163 7.81 28.28 4.27
N GLN A 164 6.97 29.25 3.94
CA GLN A 164 6.52 30.32 4.84
C GLN A 164 5.02 30.61 4.65
N CYS A 165 4.42 31.20 5.68
CA CYS A 165 3.05 31.70 5.62
C CYS A 165 3.07 33.20 5.27
N GLU A 166 2.69 33.53 4.04
CA GLU A 166 2.54 34.92 3.58
C GLU A 166 1.13 35.44 3.95
N LEU A 167 1.05 36.40 4.87
CA LEU A 167 -0.21 37.06 5.24
C LEU A 167 -0.51 38.22 4.29
N VAL A 168 -0.85 37.90 3.03
CA VAL A 168 -1.07 38.91 1.97
C VAL A 168 -2.17 39.90 2.33
N ASP A 169 -3.29 39.45 2.91
CA ASP A 169 -4.44 40.30 3.21
C ASP A 169 -4.25 41.23 4.43
N ALA A 170 -3.26 40.93 5.29
CA ALA A 170 -3.00 41.68 6.51
C ALA A 170 -1.90 42.74 6.31
N ALA A 171 -0.93 42.45 5.44
CA ALA A 171 0.07 43.39 4.97
C ALA A 171 -0.54 44.48 4.06
N GLU A 172 -1.47 44.13 3.15
CA GLU A 172 -2.14 45.11 2.27
C GLU A 172 -3.04 46.11 3.02
N LYS A 173 -3.54 45.74 4.21
CA LYS A 173 -4.39 46.63 5.03
C LYS A 173 -3.61 47.49 6.03
N GLY A 174 -2.27 47.45 6.01
CA GLY A 174 -1.41 48.22 6.92
C GLY A 174 -1.61 47.89 8.40
N LYS A 175 -2.17 46.70 8.71
CA LYS A 175 -2.57 46.30 10.07
C LYS A 175 -1.55 45.44 10.80
N VAL A 176 -0.44 45.11 10.13
CA VAL A 176 0.59 44.24 10.71
C VAL A 176 1.94 44.87 10.41
N ASP A 177 2.61 45.33 11.46
CA ASP A 177 4.02 45.63 11.40
C ASP A 177 4.74 44.31 11.09
N MET A 178 5.65 44.31 10.11
CA MET A 178 6.37 43.11 9.60
C MET A 178 7.32 42.50 10.65
N ASP A 179 7.23 42.91 11.91
CA ASP A 179 8.22 42.67 12.96
C ASP A 179 7.87 41.51 13.92
N ASN A 180 6.86 40.70 13.62
CA ASN A 180 6.76 39.38 14.25
C ASN A 180 6.10 38.40 13.29
N THR A 181 6.96 37.77 12.49
CA THR A 181 6.68 36.51 11.79
C THR A 181 6.17 35.52 12.84
N ARG A 182 4.85 35.48 13.06
CA ARG A 182 4.22 34.32 13.72
C ARG A 182 4.59 33.15 12.84
N GLN A 183 5.60 32.38 13.25
CA GLN A 183 6.02 31.17 12.56
C GLN A 183 4.84 30.21 12.65
N PHE A 184 3.93 30.28 11.68
CA PHE A 184 2.88 29.31 11.54
C PHE A 184 3.56 28.00 11.18
N VAL A 185 3.54 27.06 12.12
CA VAL A 185 4.25 25.80 11.97
C VAL A 185 3.45 24.76 11.18
N THR A 186 2.20 25.09 10.80
CA THR A 186 1.31 24.23 10.02
C THR A 186 0.58 25.02 8.93
N GLY A 187 0.37 24.39 7.77
CA GLY A 187 -0.37 25.00 6.67
C GLY A 187 -1.84 25.26 6.99
N VAL A 188 -2.44 24.44 7.88
CA VAL A 188 -3.83 24.63 8.33
C VAL A 188 -3.97 25.90 9.17
N ALA A 189 -3.05 26.14 10.11
CA ALA A 189 -3.07 27.36 10.92
C ALA A 189 -2.86 28.61 10.05
N CYS A 190 -1.94 28.54 9.07
CA CYS A 190 -1.74 29.61 8.11
C CYS A 190 -3.01 29.94 7.31
N LYS A 191 -3.69 28.92 6.78
CA LYS A 191 -4.94 29.11 6.01
C LYS A 191 -6.09 29.61 6.88
N ALA A 192 -6.15 29.20 8.15
CA ALA A 192 -7.18 29.64 9.09
C ALA A 192 -7.14 31.15 9.37
N VAL A 193 -5.96 31.77 9.26
CA VAL A 193 -5.78 33.22 9.42
C VAL A 193 -5.81 33.98 8.09
N GLY A 194 -6.17 33.33 6.98
CA GLY A 194 -6.19 33.92 5.64
C GLY A 194 -4.82 34.02 4.97
N GLY A 195 -3.79 33.38 5.53
CA GLY A 195 -2.45 33.35 4.96
C GLY A 195 -2.32 32.37 3.78
N LYS A 196 -1.36 32.65 2.89
CA LYS A 196 -0.97 31.79 1.78
C LYS A 196 0.27 30.99 2.16
N TRP A 197 0.18 29.66 2.08
CA TRP A 197 1.28 28.73 2.39
C TRP A 197 2.15 28.55 1.14
N LYS A 198 3.35 29.13 1.10
CA LYS A 198 4.16 29.25 -0.13
C LYS A 198 5.66 29.09 0.14
N GLY A 199 6.43 28.73 -0.90
CA GLY A 199 7.89 28.76 -0.92
C GLY A 199 8.57 27.43 -0.57
N GLY A 200 7.86 26.50 0.06
CA GLY A 200 8.38 25.19 0.46
C GLY A 200 8.01 24.08 -0.52
N HIS A 201 8.67 22.94 -0.35
CA HIS A 201 8.32 21.69 -1.01
C HIS A 201 7.18 20.99 -0.26
N ASP A 202 6.04 20.82 -0.92
CA ASP A 202 4.90 20.10 -0.35
C ASP A 202 4.91 18.63 -0.77
N ILE A 203 4.65 17.72 0.17
CA ILE A 203 4.53 16.30 -0.16
C ILE A 203 3.09 16.07 -0.55
N SER A 204 2.84 15.45 -1.71
CA SER A 204 1.46 15.19 -2.14
C SER A 204 0.76 14.21 -1.18
N GLY A 205 -0.05 14.76 -0.28
CA GLY A 205 -0.85 13.98 0.66
C GLY A 205 -1.88 13.06 -0.03
N HIS A 206 -2.37 13.46 -1.21
CA HIS A 206 -3.29 12.64 -2.01
C HIS A 206 -2.57 11.41 -2.58
N VAL A 207 -1.41 11.60 -3.21
CA VAL A 207 -0.59 10.47 -3.70
C VAL A 207 -0.19 9.57 -2.53
N PHE A 208 0.30 10.14 -1.44
CA PHE A 208 0.68 9.40 -0.25
C PHE A 208 -0.47 8.52 0.28
N LEU A 209 -1.64 9.12 0.52
CA LEU A 209 -2.81 8.42 1.06
C LEU A 209 -3.30 7.30 0.12
N LEU A 210 -3.43 7.60 -1.17
CA LEU A 210 -3.96 6.66 -2.16
C LEU A 210 -3.01 5.48 -2.37
N VAL A 211 -1.69 5.72 -2.43
CA VAL A 211 -0.68 4.66 -2.56
C VAL A 211 -0.64 3.83 -1.27
N LEU A 212 -0.45 4.46 -0.11
CA LEU A 212 -0.32 3.75 1.18
C LEU A 212 -1.56 2.89 1.45
N GLY A 213 -2.75 3.47 1.31
CA GLY A 213 -4.01 2.80 1.59
C GLY A 213 -4.29 1.65 0.63
N SER A 214 -4.20 1.87 -0.69
CA SER A 214 -4.46 0.81 -1.66
C SER A 214 -3.41 -0.30 -1.62
N MET A 215 -2.14 0.02 -1.39
CA MET A 215 -1.09 -0.99 -1.31
C MET A 215 -1.24 -1.83 -0.05
N PHE A 216 -1.61 -1.22 1.08
CA PHE A 216 -1.98 -1.95 2.30
C PHE A 216 -3.11 -2.96 2.03
N LEU A 217 -4.20 -2.51 1.38
CA LEU A 217 -5.32 -3.37 1.01
C LEU A 217 -4.90 -4.51 0.07
N PHE A 218 -4.13 -4.21 -0.97
CA PHE A 218 -3.65 -5.24 -1.90
C PHE A 218 -2.77 -6.26 -1.19
N GLN A 219 -1.82 -5.85 -0.35
CA GLN A 219 -0.94 -6.76 0.37
C GLN A 219 -1.68 -7.66 1.36
N GLU A 220 -2.71 -7.15 2.04
CA GLU A 220 -3.53 -7.94 2.96
C GLU A 220 -4.35 -9.01 2.23
N VAL A 221 -4.85 -8.70 1.02
CA VAL A 221 -5.72 -9.59 0.25
C VAL A 221 -4.96 -10.42 -0.79
N LEU A 222 -3.70 -10.09 -1.11
CA LEU A 222 -2.93 -10.76 -2.16
C LEU A 222 -2.84 -12.27 -1.96
N HIS A 223 -2.57 -12.71 -0.73
CA HIS A 223 -2.53 -14.15 -0.42
C HIS A 223 -3.89 -14.83 -0.67
N VAL A 224 -5.01 -14.10 -0.47
CA VAL A 224 -6.38 -14.53 -0.78
C VAL A 224 -6.71 -14.44 -2.27
N VAL A 225 -5.91 -13.80 -3.11
CA VAL A 225 -6.12 -13.89 -4.56
C VAL A 225 -5.26 -15.03 -5.14
N LEU A 226 -4.02 -15.14 -4.67
CA LEU A 226 -3.06 -16.09 -5.19
C LEU A 226 -3.44 -17.56 -4.93
N ARG A 227 -3.90 -17.94 -3.72
CA ARG A 227 -4.29 -19.34 -3.51
C ARG A 227 -5.60 -19.73 -4.20
N SER A 228 -6.53 -18.80 -4.51
CA SER A 228 -7.70 -19.13 -5.35
C SER A 228 -7.29 -19.48 -6.77
N SER A 229 -6.17 -18.95 -7.21
CA SER A 229 -5.56 -19.28 -8.50
C SER A 229 -4.60 -20.47 -8.40
N GLY A 230 -4.56 -21.19 -7.27
CA GLY A 230 -3.70 -22.35 -7.06
C GLY A 230 -2.20 -22.02 -6.96
N MET A 231 -1.84 -20.75 -6.74
CA MET A 231 -0.45 -20.31 -6.71
C MET A 231 0.17 -20.55 -5.33
N LYS A 232 1.44 -20.99 -5.32
CA LYS A 232 2.20 -21.27 -4.10
C LYS A 232 2.78 -20.00 -3.49
N GLU A 233 3.11 -20.08 -2.21
CA GLU A 233 3.81 -19.02 -1.49
C GLU A 233 5.26 -18.90 -2.00
N GLU A 234 5.61 -17.71 -2.52
CA GLU A 234 6.95 -17.45 -3.09
C GLU A 234 7.83 -16.57 -2.19
N ARG A 235 7.28 -16.03 -1.10
CA ARG A 235 8.03 -15.17 -0.18
C ARG A 235 9.08 -15.98 0.58
N THR A 236 10.22 -15.36 0.82
CA THR A 236 11.29 -15.91 1.67
C THR A 236 11.47 -15.05 2.91
N ILE A 237 11.94 -15.69 3.99
CA ILE A 237 12.09 -15.09 5.31
C ILE A 237 13.45 -15.42 5.91
N VAL A 238 13.96 -14.48 6.70
CA VAL A 238 15.11 -14.68 7.59
C VAL A 238 14.60 -15.29 8.88
N MET A 239 15.23 -16.39 9.29
CA MET A 239 14.98 -17.11 10.55
C MET A 239 15.86 -16.56 11.68
N GLU A 240 15.62 -17.00 12.91
CA GLU A 240 16.42 -16.59 14.09
C GLU A 240 17.88 -17.03 14.00
N ASP A 241 18.16 -18.15 13.32
CA ASP A 241 19.51 -18.66 13.04
C ASP A 241 20.20 -17.93 11.86
N GLY A 242 19.56 -16.92 11.27
CA GLY A 242 20.01 -16.21 10.08
C GLY A 242 19.80 -16.97 8.76
N ALA A 243 19.25 -18.19 8.79
CA ALA A 243 18.98 -18.95 7.58
C ALA A 243 17.81 -18.34 6.80
N ILE A 244 17.92 -18.34 5.46
CA ILE A 244 16.85 -17.91 4.57
C ILE A 244 15.99 -19.12 4.20
N LYS A 245 14.72 -19.12 4.63
CA LYS A 245 13.74 -20.20 4.35
C LYS A 245 12.56 -19.68 3.57
N SER A 246 11.80 -20.60 2.96
CA SER A 246 10.49 -20.28 2.41
C SER A 246 9.56 -19.87 3.55
N ALA A 247 8.73 -18.86 3.30
CA ALA A 247 7.70 -18.42 4.23
C ALA A 247 6.67 -19.54 4.53
N GLU A 248 6.58 -20.55 3.67
CA GLU A 248 5.77 -21.76 3.85
C GLU A 248 6.13 -22.56 5.10
N VAL A 249 7.37 -22.45 5.61
CA VAL A 249 7.79 -23.15 6.85
C VAL A 249 7.00 -22.66 8.07
N GLU A 250 6.62 -21.39 8.08
CA GLU A 250 5.77 -20.80 9.12
C GLU A 250 4.29 -20.76 8.71
N ALA A 251 3.96 -21.22 7.49
CA ALA A 251 2.58 -21.31 7.08
C ALA A 251 1.88 -22.35 7.94
N PRO A 252 0.67 -22.05 8.44
CA PRO A 252 -0.10 -23.02 9.19
C PRO A 252 -0.31 -24.27 8.31
N PRO A 253 -0.29 -25.49 8.89
CA PRO A 253 -0.65 -26.69 8.16
C PRO A 253 -1.99 -26.45 7.45
N GLN A 254 -2.09 -26.87 6.19
CA GLN A 254 -3.30 -26.75 5.35
C GLN A 254 -4.54 -27.11 6.17
N ASN A 255 -5.26 -26.10 6.69
CA ASN A 255 -6.43 -26.32 7.54
C ASN A 255 -7.57 -25.37 7.12
N GLU A 256 -8.75 -25.99 6.96
CA GLU A 256 -10.12 -25.48 6.76
C GLU A 256 -10.42 -24.59 5.54
N ALA A 257 -9.50 -23.73 5.09
CA ALA A 257 -9.72 -22.88 3.90
C ALA A 257 -9.66 -23.65 2.56
N GLU A 258 -9.17 -24.90 2.58
CA GLU A 258 -9.23 -25.82 1.44
C GLU A 258 -10.62 -26.43 1.22
N GLY A 259 -11.51 -26.34 2.23
CA GLY A 259 -12.91 -26.73 2.10
C GLY A 259 -13.81 -25.65 1.50
N LEU A 260 -13.29 -24.46 1.21
CA LEU A 260 -14.04 -23.40 0.55
C LEU A 260 -14.08 -23.69 -0.95
N THR A 261 -15.28 -23.77 -1.52
CA THR A 261 -15.46 -23.74 -2.98
C THR A 261 -14.81 -22.48 -3.55
N GLN A 262 -14.43 -22.52 -4.83
CA GLN A 262 -13.76 -21.40 -5.52
C GLN A 262 -14.52 -20.06 -5.38
N ASP A 263 -15.85 -20.11 -5.24
CA ASP A 263 -16.73 -18.96 -5.00
C ASP A 263 -16.59 -18.34 -3.59
N GLY A 264 -16.16 -19.11 -2.60
CA GLY A 264 -15.93 -18.65 -1.22
C GLY A 264 -14.64 -17.84 -1.06
N TRP A 265 -13.67 -18.01 -1.97
CA TRP A 265 -12.40 -17.31 -1.94
C TRP A 265 -12.51 -15.86 -2.44
N LEU A 266 -13.31 -15.60 -3.48
CA LEU A 266 -13.63 -14.24 -3.96
C LEU A 266 -14.92 -13.73 -3.31
N SER A 267 -14.97 -13.79 -1.99
CA SER A 267 -16.13 -13.37 -1.21
C SER A 267 -16.40 -11.87 -1.38
N LEU A 268 -17.59 -11.44 -0.93
CA LEU A 268 -17.98 -10.04 -0.98
C LEU A 268 -16.93 -9.11 -0.35
N SER A 269 -16.25 -9.54 0.72
CA SER A 269 -15.26 -8.70 1.38
C SER A 269 -14.00 -8.48 0.55
N VAL A 270 -13.53 -9.51 -0.16
CA VAL A 270 -12.43 -9.38 -1.14
C VAL A 270 -12.83 -8.43 -2.27
N LYS A 271 -14.04 -8.57 -2.82
CA LYS A 271 -14.55 -7.69 -3.88
C LYS A 271 -14.63 -6.23 -3.44
N ILE A 272 -15.09 -5.96 -2.21
CA ILE A 272 -15.14 -4.61 -1.64
C ILE A 272 -13.73 -4.03 -1.50
N VAL A 273 -12.78 -4.80 -0.96
CA VAL A 273 -11.39 -4.36 -0.83
C VAL A 273 -10.78 -4.05 -2.20
N LEU A 274 -10.93 -4.94 -3.18
CA LEU A 274 -10.45 -4.70 -4.55
C LEU A 274 -11.13 -3.51 -5.21
N GLY A 275 -12.43 -3.31 -4.97
CA GLY A 275 -13.17 -2.14 -5.46
C GLY A 275 -12.65 -0.82 -4.90
N VAL A 276 -12.41 -0.74 -3.59
CA VAL A 276 -11.82 0.44 -2.94
C VAL A 276 -10.39 0.68 -3.41
N ALA A 277 -9.57 -0.37 -3.52
CA ALA A 277 -8.21 -0.26 -4.02
C ALA A 277 -8.16 0.15 -5.50
N GLY A 278 -9.04 -0.39 -6.34
CA GLY A 278 -9.20 -0.02 -7.75
C GLY A 278 -9.66 1.43 -7.94
N LEU A 279 -10.64 1.88 -7.15
CA LEU A 279 -11.06 3.28 -7.15
C LEU A 279 -9.93 4.22 -6.67
N SER A 280 -9.09 3.75 -5.73
CA SER A 280 -7.90 4.48 -5.29
C SER A 280 -6.86 4.63 -6.41
N LEU A 281 -6.61 3.56 -7.19
CA LEU A 281 -5.74 3.63 -8.36
C LEU A 281 -6.30 4.56 -9.44
N PHE A 282 -7.60 4.52 -9.68
CA PHE A 282 -8.26 5.45 -10.61
C PHE A 282 -8.08 6.91 -10.17
N MET A 283 -8.32 7.20 -8.88
CA MET A 283 -8.14 8.55 -8.34
C MET A 283 -6.66 8.96 -8.29
N LEU A 284 -5.73 8.00 -8.17
CA LEU A 284 -4.30 8.26 -8.30
C LEU A 284 -3.95 8.70 -9.72
N THR A 285 -4.53 8.07 -10.74
CA THR A 285 -4.39 8.52 -12.14
C THR A 285 -4.92 9.95 -12.32
N MET A 286 -6.10 10.26 -11.78
CA MET A 286 -6.65 11.63 -11.85
C MET A 286 -5.77 12.64 -11.12
N THR A 287 -5.18 12.24 -9.99
CA THR A 287 -4.19 13.04 -9.25
C THR A 287 -2.93 13.25 -10.09
N ALA A 288 -2.44 12.20 -10.76
CA ALA A 288 -1.26 12.27 -11.62
C ALA A 288 -1.44 13.21 -12.81
N ILE A 289 -2.65 13.31 -13.36
CA ILE A 289 -2.94 14.16 -14.53
C ILE A 289 -3.15 15.64 -14.12
N TYR A 290 -4.00 15.91 -13.12
CA TYR A 290 -4.54 17.27 -12.90
C TYR A 290 -4.04 17.99 -11.66
N PHE A 291 -3.38 17.29 -10.73
CA PHE A 291 -3.01 17.85 -9.44
C PHE A 291 -1.53 17.65 -9.18
N HIS A 292 -0.96 18.48 -8.31
CA HIS A 292 0.43 18.44 -7.87
C HIS A 292 1.51 18.51 -8.96
N THR A 293 2.70 18.97 -8.57
CA THR A 293 3.88 18.88 -9.45
C THR A 293 4.45 17.46 -9.44
N TRP A 294 5.32 17.15 -10.42
CA TRP A 294 6.00 15.84 -10.48
C TRP A 294 6.77 15.52 -9.19
N PHE A 295 7.47 16.50 -8.63
CA PHE A 295 8.31 16.28 -7.45
C PHE A 295 7.48 16.06 -6.16
N GLU A 296 6.35 16.76 -6.02
CA GLU A 296 5.39 16.53 -4.93
C GLU A 296 4.79 15.12 -5.00
N LYS A 297 4.49 14.62 -6.21
CA LYS A 297 4.01 13.25 -6.45
C LYS A 297 5.07 12.20 -6.08
N LEU A 298 6.30 12.41 -6.54
CA LEU A 298 7.43 11.49 -6.29
C LEU A 298 7.72 11.35 -4.79
N THR A 299 7.78 12.48 -4.06
CA THR A 299 8.01 12.44 -2.62
C THR A 299 6.85 11.80 -1.87
N GLY A 300 5.59 12.04 -2.27
CA GLY A 300 4.43 11.33 -1.74
C GLY A 300 4.50 9.82 -1.93
N LEU A 301 4.96 9.37 -3.11
CA LEU A 301 5.18 7.95 -3.43
C LEU A 301 6.24 7.32 -2.52
N ILE A 302 7.40 7.97 -2.38
CA ILE A 302 8.53 7.46 -1.56
C ILE A 302 8.10 7.30 -0.10
N VAL A 303 7.40 8.29 0.47
CA VAL A 303 6.94 8.22 1.86
C VAL A 303 5.89 7.13 2.05
N ALA A 304 5.02 6.90 1.06
CA ALA A 304 4.05 5.78 1.10
C ALA A 304 4.76 4.43 1.06
N PHE A 305 5.74 4.26 0.18
CA PHE A 305 6.53 3.03 0.08
C PHE A 305 7.35 2.75 1.34
N GLY A 306 7.86 3.78 2.02
CA GLY A 306 8.48 3.63 3.35
C GLY A 306 7.54 2.97 4.36
N GLY A 307 6.29 3.42 4.44
CA GLY A 307 5.28 2.81 5.32
C GLY A 307 4.96 1.36 4.94
N VAL A 308 4.80 1.08 3.65
CA VAL A 308 4.56 -0.29 3.13
C VAL A 308 5.74 -1.20 3.45
N PHE A 309 6.97 -0.72 3.30
CA PHE A 309 8.18 -1.48 3.62
C PHE A 309 8.21 -1.89 5.10
N VAL A 310 7.93 -0.95 6.01
CA VAL A 310 7.89 -1.21 7.46
C VAL A 310 6.88 -2.30 7.81
N VAL A 311 5.70 -2.30 7.17
CA VAL A 311 4.62 -3.23 7.52
C VAL A 311 4.79 -4.61 6.85
N PHE A 312 5.29 -4.67 5.61
CA PHE A 312 5.22 -5.90 4.80
C PHE A 312 6.57 -6.52 4.42
N TRP A 313 7.65 -5.73 4.40
CA TRP A 313 9.01 -6.22 4.11
C TRP A 313 9.84 -6.42 5.36
N LEU A 314 9.77 -5.51 6.34
CA LEU A 314 10.54 -5.63 7.57
C LEU A 314 10.27 -6.94 8.35
N PRO A 315 9.02 -7.46 8.45
CA PRO A 315 8.78 -8.78 9.04
C PRO A 315 9.47 -9.95 8.31
N ARG A 316 9.82 -9.81 7.04
CA ARG A 316 10.55 -10.85 6.31
C ARG A 316 12.02 -10.89 6.73
N LEU A 317 12.56 -9.73 7.04
CA LEU A 317 13.97 -9.52 7.35
C LEU A 317 14.28 -9.70 8.84
N ASN A 318 13.31 -9.43 9.71
CA ASN A 318 13.50 -9.46 11.15
C ASN A 318 12.45 -10.38 11.82
N PRO A 319 12.87 -11.52 12.40
CA PRO A 319 11.95 -12.49 13.02
C PRO A 319 11.23 -11.91 14.26
N THR A 320 11.86 -11.01 15.01
CA THR A 320 11.22 -10.34 16.16
C THR A 320 10.06 -9.45 15.71
N VAL A 321 10.24 -8.69 14.63
CA VAL A 321 9.16 -7.90 14.04
C VAL A 321 8.06 -8.82 13.49
N ARG A 322 8.44 -9.94 12.87
CA ARG A 322 7.50 -10.95 12.38
C ARG A 322 6.67 -11.59 13.47
N MET A 323 7.25 -11.85 14.64
CA MET A 323 6.52 -12.42 15.77
C MET A 323 5.34 -11.53 16.19
N VAL A 324 5.53 -10.20 16.12
CA VAL A 324 4.52 -9.20 16.49
C VAL A 324 3.52 -8.96 15.35
N LEU A 325 4.01 -8.61 14.16
CA LEU A 325 3.15 -8.19 13.04
C LEU A 325 2.64 -9.35 12.19
N GLY A 326 3.28 -10.52 12.24
CA GLY A 326 3.05 -11.63 11.33
C GLY A 326 3.31 -11.25 9.87
N MET A 327 2.83 -12.09 8.96
CA MET A 327 2.73 -11.77 7.54
C MET A 327 1.33 -12.13 7.03
N PRO A 328 0.77 -11.42 6.04
CA PRO A 328 -0.51 -11.80 5.46
C PRO A 328 -0.49 -13.25 4.95
N GLY A 329 -1.44 -14.07 5.40
CA GLY A 329 -1.56 -15.47 4.99
C GLY A 329 -0.70 -16.49 5.77
N ILE A 330 0.08 -16.04 6.76
CA ILE A 330 1.01 -16.84 7.58
C ILE A 330 0.71 -16.58 9.06
#